data_AF-A0A352R5K7-F1
#
_entry.id   AF-A0A352R5K7-F1
#
_cell.length_a   1.000
_cell.length_b   1.000
_cell.length_c   1.000
_cell.angle_alpha   90.00
_cell.angle_beta   90.00
_cell.angle_gamma   90.00
#
_symmetry.space_group_name_H-M   'P 1'
#
loop_
_entity.id
_entity.type
_entity.pdbx_description
1 polymer ?
#
loop_
_entity_poly.entity_id
_entity_poly.type
_entity_poly.pdbx_seq_one_letter_code
_entity_poly.pdbx_strand_id
1 'polypeptide(L)'
;MWKERNIDLWSLNHLLFGCTLAVFMKSFGFDFFTAVGLAVAIFLVWEVIELSNRIFETKINKISDVALELLGFIVFYKIEFSQKVYIVLFLAFGLLEFFGFYSRIKEGQKNLLNYICIFLAVAYSFSGIFILLL
;
A
#
# COMPACT_ATOMS: atom_id res chain seq x y z
N MET A 1 -12.55 -8.01 11.73
CA MET A 1 -12.94 -7.27 10.51
C MET A 1 -13.94 -6.17 10.88
N TRP A 2 -13.55 -4.89 10.74
CA TRP A 2 -14.31 -3.69 11.15
C TRP A 2 -15.47 -3.39 10.18
N LYS A 3 -16.34 -4.38 9.99
CA LYS A 3 -17.28 -4.56 8.87
C LYS A 3 -18.31 -3.46 8.60
N GLU A 4 -18.37 -2.39 9.39
CA GLU A 4 -19.50 -1.44 9.35
C GLU A 4 -19.10 0.04 9.49
N ARG A 5 -17.80 0.41 9.42
CA ARG A 5 -17.41 1.82 9.41
C ARG A 5 -17.05 2.28 8.00
N ASN A 6 -17.57 3.45 7.61
CA ASN A 6 -17.35 4.09 6.32
C ASN A 6 -15.87 4.47 6.04
N ILE A 7 -15.01 4.36 7.05
CA ILE A 7 -13.55 4.52 6.93
C ILE A 7 -12.95 3.34 7.70
N ASP A 8 -12.45 2.35 6.98
CA ASP A 8 -11.66 1.26 7.56
C ASP A 8 -10.24 1.78 7.81
N LEU A 9 -9.57 1.28 8.84
CA LEU A 9 -8.13 1.44 9.00
C LEU A 9 -7.37 0.85 7.80
N TRP A 10 -8.00 -0.02 7.02
CA TRP A 10 -7.49 -0.50 5.74
C TRP A 10 -7.29 0.63 4.71
N SER A 11 -8.17 1.63 4.68
CA SER A 11 -8.01 2.79 3.79
C SER A 11 -6.77 3.64 4.12
N LEU A 12 -6.31 3.62 5.38
CA LEU A 12 -5.02 4.21 5.75
C LEU A 12 -3.85 3.39 5.18
N ASN A 13 -3.99 2.07 5.12
CA ASN A 13 -2.98 1.20 4.52
C ASN A 13 -2.80 1.49 3.02
N HIS A 14 -3.91 1.62 2.30
CA HIS A 14 -3.96 2.06 0.90
C HIS A 14 -3.29 3.42 0.68
N LEU A 15 -3.62 4.42 1.50
CA LEU A 15 -2.94 5.72 1.45
C LEU A 15 -1.42 5.59 1.62
N LEU A 16 -0.98 4.83 2.62
CA LEU A 16 0.44 4.63 2.92
C LEU A 16 1.17 3.84 1.83
N PHE A 17 0.50 2.88 1.19
CA PHE A 17 1.02 2.17 0.03
C PHE A 17 1.28 3.13 -1.13
N GLY A 18 0.30 3.99 -1.45
CA GLY A 18 0.45 5.04 -2.45
C GLY A 18 1.66 5.96 -2.17
N CYS A 19 1.80 6.43 -0.93
CA CYS A 19 2.94 7.24 -0.50
C CYS A 19 4.29 6.51 -0.71
N THR A 20 4.37 5.24 -0.29
CA THR A 20 5.59 4.43 -0.39
C THR A 20 5.96 4.15 -1.84
N LEU A 21 4.99 3.83 -2.68
CA LEU A 21 5.18 3.58 -4.10
C LEU A 21 5.66 4.83 -4.85
N ALA A 22 5.17 6.01 -4.48
CA ALA A 22 5.65 7.27 -5.05
C ALA A 22 7.12 7.53 -4.74
N VAL A 23 7.53 7.32 -3.49
CA VAL A 23 8.95 7.45 -3.09
C VAL A 23 9.81 6.48 -3.89
N PHE A 24 9.39 5.22 -3.99
CA PHE A 24 10.08 4.20 -4.77
C PHE A 24 10.26 4.65 -6.23
N MET A 25 9.16 4.95 -6.94
CA MET A 25 9.25 5.31 -8.36
C MET A 25 10.06 6.59 -8.59
N LYS A 26 9.93 7.57 -7.69
CA LYS A 26 10.70 8.80 -7.75
C LYS A 26 12.20 8.53 -7.56
N SER A 27 12.59 7.67 -6.63
CA SER A 27 13.99 7.30 -6.40
C SER A 27 14.60 6.54 -7.58
N PHE A 28 13.81 5.79 -8.35
CA PHE A 28 14.25 5.15 -9.59
C PHE A 28 14.28 6.11 -10.80
N GLY A 29 13.91 7.38 -10.61
CA GLY A 29 13.98 8.40 -11.65
C GLY A 29 12.92 8.27 -12.74
N PHE A 30 11.80 7.60 -12.45
CA PHE A 30 10.66 7.60 -13.38
C PHE A 30 10.17 9.05 -13.58
N ASP A 31 9.60 9.36 -14.75
CA ASP A 31 8.88 10.62 -14.93
C ASP A 31 7.47 10.51 -14.34
N PHE A 32 6.86 11.66 -14.03
CA PHE A 32 5.56 11.68 -13.33
C PHE A 32 4.46 10.92 -14.07
N PHE A 33 4.36 11.05 -15.39
CA PHE A 33 3.25 10.43 -16.13
C PHE A 33 3.42 8.92 -16.25
N THR A 34 4.66 8.47 -16.52
CA THR A 34 4.98 7.04 -16.49
C THR A 34 4.73 6.45 -15.10
N ALA A 35 5.17 7.13 -14.05
CA ALA A 35 4.99 6.67 -12.68
C ALA A 35 3.50 6.58 -12.29
N VAL A 36 2.68 7.58 -12.62
CA VAL A 36 1.22 7.53 -12.39
C VAL A 36 0.58 6.38 -13.17
N GLY A 37 0.94 6.18 -14.45
CA GLY A 37 0.41 5.09 -15.26
C GLY A 37 0.71 3.71 -14.66
N LEU A 38 1.94 3.50 -14.21
CA LEU A 38 2.35 2.26 -13.54
C LEU A 38 1.67 2.11 -12.17
N ALA A 39 1.55 3.17 -11.39
CA ALA A 39 0.91 3.14 -10.08
C ALA A 39 -0.57 2.74 -10.19
N VAL A 40 -1.32 3.34 -11.11
CA VAL A 40 -2.72 2.96 -11.36
C VAL A 40 -2.84 1.49 -11.77
N ALA A 41 -1.94 0.98 -12.62
CA ALA A 41 -1.95 -0.43 -12.97
C ALA A 41 -1.72 -1.34 -11.75
N ILE A 42 -0.80 -0.97 -10.86
CA ILE A 42 -0.52 -1.71 -9.62
C ILE A 42 -1.72 -1.68 -8.67
N PHE A 43 -2.35 -0.52 -8.46
CA PHE A 43 -3.54 -0.35 -7.61
C PHE A 43 -4.70 -1.21 -8.11
N LEU A 44 -4.95 -1.23 -9.42
CA LEU A 44 -5.99 -2.08 -10.01
C LEU A 44 -5.67 -3.57 -9.89
N VAL A 45 -4.41 -3.97 -10.02
CA VAL A 45 -3.99 -5.37 -9.78
C VAL A 45 -4.27 -5.76 -8.34
N TRP A 46 -4.02 -4.87 -7.38
CA TRP A 46 -4.31 -5.12 -5.97
C TRP A 46 -5.80 -5.35 -5.72
N GLU A 47 -6.67 -4.48 -6.23
CA GLU A 47 -8.13 -4.65 -6.16
C GLU A 47 -8.59 -6.00 -6.74
N VAL A 48 -8.01 -6.43 -7.87
CA VAL A 48 -8.32 -7.73 -8.48
C VAL A 48 -7.89 -8.89 -7.56
N ILE A 49 -6.74 -8.77 -6.88
CA ILE A 49 -6.27 -9.75 -5.90
C ILE A 49 -7.25 -9.82 -4.72
N GLU A 50 -7.73 -8.69 -4.20
CA GLU A 50 -8.70 -8.67 -3.09
C GLU A 50 -10.03 -9.31 -3.47
N LEU A 51 -10.54 -9.00 -4.67
CA LEU A 51 -11.72 -9.64 -5.26
C LEU A 51 -11.55 -11.16 -5.35
N SER A 52 -10.39 -11.63 -5.82
CA SER A 52 -10.09 -13.06 -5.96
C SER A 52 -10.05 -13.79 -4.61
N ASN A 53 -9.64 -13.08 -3.55
CA ASN A 53 -9.58 -13.59 -2.18
C ASN A 53 -10.90 -13.47 -1.43
N ARG A 54 -12.00 -13.06 -2.10
CA ARG A 54 -13.32 -12.89 -1.50
C ARG A 54 -13.30 -11.93 -0.30
N ILE A 55 -12.43 -10.92 -0.36
CA ILE A 55 -12.47 -9.79 0.56
C ILE A 55 -13.65 -8.92 0.09
N PHE A 56 -14.81 -9.16 0.70
CA PHE A 56 -16.06 -8.49 0.32
C PHE A 56 -16.18 -7.17 1.05
N GLU A 57 -15.78 -6.11 0.37
CA GLU A 57 -15.99 -4.74 0.80
C GLU A 57 -17.12 -4.07 0.03
N THR A 58 -17.68 -3.00 0.62
CA THR A 58 -18.67 -2.17 -0.07
C THR A 58 -18.05 -1.51 -1.30
N LYS A 59 -18.87 -1.18 -2.31
CA LYS A 59 -18.38 -0.45 -3.49
C LYS A 59 -17.73 0.89 -3.12
N ILE A 60 -18.19 1.52 -2.04
CA ILE A 60 -17.68 2.81 -1.56
C ILE A 60 -16.26 2.64 -1.03
N ASN A 61 -15.98 1.57 -0.28
CA ASN A 61 -14.64 1.28 0.26
C ASN A 61 -13.63 1.10 -0.88
N LYS A 62 -13.91 0.22 -1.85
CA LYS A 62 -13.01 0.00 -3.00
C LYS A 62 -12.68 1.27 -3.77
N ILE A 63 -13.68 2.14 -3.98
CA ILE A 63 -13.46 3.43 -4.63
C ILE A 63 -12.59 4.32 -3.75
N SER A 64 -12.85 4.37 -2.44
CA SER A 64 -12.03 5.15 -1.52
C SER A 64 -10.60 4.64 -1.41
N ASP A 65 -10.38 3.34 -1.49
CA ASP A 65 -9.06 2.71 -1.33
C ASP A 65 -8.16 3.07 -2.52
N VAL A 66 -8.65 2.89 -3.75
CA VAL A 66 -7.95 3.35 -4.96
C VAL A 66 -7.76 4.87 -4.99
N ALA A 67 -8.77 5.63 -4.56
CA ALA A 67 -8.67 7.09 -4.53
C ALA A 67 -7.63 7.58 -3.53
N LEU A 68 -7.54 6.95 -2.36
CA LEU A 68 -6.57 7.28 -1.31
C LEU A 68 -5.16 6.82 -1.69
N GLU A 69 -5.01 5.66 -2.33
CA GLU A 69 -3.74 5.24 -2.94
C GLU A 69 -3.22 6.29 -3.92
N LEU A 70 -4.07 6.70 -4.86
CA LEU A 70 -3.70 7.69 -5.87
C LEU A 70 -3.40 9.06 -5.25
N LEU A 71 -4.18 9.46 -4.24
CA LEU A 71 -3.95 10.71 -3.52
C LEU A 71 -2.58 10.70 -2.82
N GLY A 72 -2.30 9.64 -2.06
CA GLY A 72 -1.01 9.45 -1.38
C GLY A 72 0.14 9.48 -2.37
N PHE A 73 -0.02 8.75 -3.49
CA PHE A 73 0.96 8.71 -4.56
C PHE A 73 1.25 10.09 -5.15
N ILE A 74 0.23 10.82 -5.60
CA ILE A 74 0.40 12.12 -6.27
C ILE A 74 1.07 13.12 -5.31
N VAL A 75 0.62 13.18 -4.06
CA VAL A 75 1.17 14.10 -3.05
C VAL A 75 2.65 13.80 -2.81
N PHE A 76 3.01 12.54 -2.58
CA PHE A 76 4.38 12.13 -2.28
C PHE A 76 5.33 12.17 -3.47
N TYR A 77 4.79 12.05 -4.68
CA TYR A 77 5.59 12.22 -5.89
C TYR A 77 5.96 13.70 -6.10
N LYS A 78 4.97 14.58 -5.97
CA LYS A 78 5.11 16.02 -6.30
C LYS A 78 5.78 16.84 -5.21
N ILE A 79 5.65 16.43 -3.95
CA ILE A 79 6.18 17.18 -2.81
C ILE A 79 7.43 16.48 -2.30
N GLU A 80 8.50 17.24 -2.11
CA GLU A 80 9.68 16.76 -1.40
C GLU A 80 9.41 16.77 0.10
N PHE A 81 9.58 15.60 0.73
CA PHE A 81 9.54 15.47 2.18
C PHE A 81 10.93 15.11 2.70
N SER A 82 11.19 15.42 3.96
CA SER A 82 12.46 15.00 4.57
C SER A 82 12.55 13.47 4.63
N GLN A 83 13.77 12.94 4.56
CA GLN A 83 14.05 11.49 4.70
C GLN A 83 13.39 10.88 5.95
N LYS A 84 13.29 11.65 7.04
CA LYS A 84 12.61 11.23 8.28
C LYS A 84 11.13 10.91 8.06
N VAL A 85 10.44 11.70 7.24
CA VAL A 85 9.02 11.47 6.91
C VAL A 85 8.86 10.16 6.15
N TYR A 86 9.75 9.89 5.18
CA TYR A 86 9.72 8.63 4.45
C TYR A 86 9.94 7.43 5.37
N ILE A 87 10.93 7.49 6.27
CA ILE A 87 11.17 6.45 7.27
C ILE A 87 9.93 6.24 8.17
N VAL A 88 9.28 7.31 8.62
CA VAL A 88 8.08 7.19 9.47
C VAL A 88 6.93 6.52 8.73
N LEU A 89 6.64 6.94 7.49
CA LEU A 89 5.56 6.35 6.68
C LEU A 89 5.82 4.88 6.40
N PHE A 90 7.07 4.58 6.11
CA PHE A 90 7.53 3.23 5.88
C PHE A 90 7.28 2.32 7.09
N LEU A 91 7.70 2.77 8.28
CA LEU A 91 7.49 2.02 9.51
C LEU A 91 5.99 1.89 9.83
N ALA A 92 5.21 2.94 9.59
CA ALA A 92 3.76 2.91 9.78
C ALA A 92 3.09 1.88 8.84
N PHE A 93 3.45 1.87 7.56
CA PHE A 93 2.97 0.91 6.57
C PHE A 93 3.33 -0.53 6.98
N GLY A 94 4.61 -0.78 7.27
CA GLY A 94 5.09 -2.10 7.69
C GLY A 94 4.43 -2.62 8.97
N LEU A 95 4.16 -1.74 9.94
CA LEU A 95 3.44 -2.09 11.18
C LEU A 95 1.99 -2.48 10.88
N LEU A 96 1.28 -1.72 10.05
CA LEU A 96 -0.10 -2.03 9.69
C LEU A 96 -0.21 -3.34 8.92
N GLU A 97 0.68 -3.57 7.94
CA GLU A 97 0.78 -4.83 7.21
C GLU A 97 1.05 -6.01 8.16
N PHE A 98 2.00 -5.85 9.08
CA PHE A 98 2.31 -6.88 10.07
C PHE A 98 1.10 -7.22 10.97
N PHE A 99 0.38 -6.21 11.47
CA PHE A 99 -0.82 -6.45 12.29
C PHE A 99 -1.96 -7.06 11.47
N GLY A 100 -2.16 -6.61 10.24
CA GLY A 100 -3.14 -7.19 9.31
C GLY A 100 -2.84 -8.66 9.05
N PHE A 101 -1.58 -8.98 8.80
CA PHE A 101 -1.09 -10.35 8.65
C PHE A 101 -1.31 -11.20 9.89
N TYR A 102 -0.86 -10.73 11.05
CA TYR A 102 -0.99 -11.43 12.32
C TYR A 102 -2.47 -11.73 12.64
N SER A 103 -3.37 -10.78 12.38
CA SER A 103 -4.81 -10.99 12.54
C SER A 103 -5.33 -12.11 11.64
N ARG A 104 -4.92 -12.15 10.36
CA ARG A 104 -5.35 -13.19 9.40
C ARG A 104 -4.84 -14.58 9.80
N ILE A 105 -3.61 -14.69 10.31
CA ILE A 105 -3.07 -15.94 10.87
C ILE A 105 -3.95 -16.41 12.03
N LYS A 106 -4.23 -15.51 12.99
CA LYS A 106 -5.00 -15.82 14.20
C LYS A 106 -6.43 -16.28 13.86
N GLU A 107 -7.01 -15.74 12.80
CA GLU A 107 -8.33 -16.14 12.27
C GLU A 107 -8.30 -17.44 11.46
N GLY A 108 -7.14 -18.10 11.31
CA GLY A 108 -7.00 -19.38 10.64
C GLY A 108 -6.99 -19.29 9.11
N GLN A 109 -6.87 -18.08 8.53
CA GLN A 109 -6.72 -17.91 7.08
C GLN A 109 -5.31 -18.32 6.65
N LYS A 110 -5.18 -19.53 6.09
CA LYS A 110 -3.91 -20.12 5.63
C LYS A 110 -3.69 -20.01 4.11
N ASN A 111 -4.21 -18.97 3.46
CA ASN A 111 -4.03 -18.82 2.02
C ASN A 111 -2.61 -18.37 1.70
N LEU A 112 -1.81 -19.25 1.10
CA LEU A 112 -0.41 -19.01 0.68
C LEU A 112 -0.22 -17.71 -0.12
N LEU A 113 -1.22 -17.33 -0.92
CA LEU A 113 -1.22 -16.08 -1.68
C LEU A 113 -1.16 -14.84 -0.78
N ASN A 114 -1.83 -14.85 0.38
CA ASN A 114 -1.78 -13.75 1.35
C ASN A 114 -0.38 -13.61 1.95
N TYR A 115 0.31 -14.73 2.22
CA TYR A 115 1.67 -14.72 2.73
C TYR A 115 2.65 -14.15 1.70
N ILE A 116 2.47 -14.52 0.42
CA ILE A 116 3.32 -14.04 -0.67
C ILE A 116 3.08 -12.55 -0.94
N CYS A 117 1.83 -12.08 -1.00
CA CYS A 117 1.52 -10.67 -1.23
C CYS A 117 2.05 -9.78 -0.10
N ILE A 118 1.90 -10.19 1.16
CA ILE A 118 2.39 -9.44 2.32
C ILE A 118 3.92 -9.51 2.39
N PHE A 119 4.52 -10.67 2.13
CA PHE A 119 5.97 -10.78 2.04
C PHE A 119 6.55 -9.92 0.92
N LEU A 120 5.89 -9.88 -0.25
CA LEU A 120 6.29 -9.01 -1.36
C LEU A 120 6.09 -7.54 -1.00
N ALA A 121 4.97 -7.16 -0.38
CA ALA A 121 4.75 -5.78 0.07
C ALA A 121 5.82 -5.35 1.08
N VAL A 122 6.13 -6.19 2.07
CA VAL A 122 7.18 -5.96 3.07
C VAL A 122 8.58 -5.95 2.44
N ALA A 123 8.89 -6.88 1.52
CA ALA A 123 10.18 -6.96 0.84
C ALA A 123 10.40 -5.77 -0.12
N TYR A 124 9.36 -5.37 -0.88
CA TYR A 124 9.35 -4.16 -1.69
C TYR A 124 9.62 -2.94 -0.82
N SER A 125 8.95 -2.91 0.33
CA SER A 125 9.15 -1.88 1.31
C SER A 125 10.66 -1.85 1.71
N PHE A 126 11.26 -2.96 2.16
CA PHE A 126 12.65 -2.94 2.64
C PHE A 126 13.68 -2.51 1.59
N SER A 127 13.41 -2.74 0.30
CA SER A 127 14.26 -2.24 -0.79
C SER A 127 14.26 -0.71 -0.91
N GLY A 128 13.14 -0.04 -0.58
CA GLY A 128 13.03 1.42 -0.55
C GLY A 128 13.84 2.07 0.57
N ILE A 129 13.93 1.46 1.75
CA ILE A 129 14.83 1.92 2.83
C ILE A 129 16.28 1.91 2.34
N PHE A 130 16.70 0.84 1.67
CA PHE A 130 18.08 0.70 1.23
C PHE A 130 18.47 1.80 0.24
N ILE A 131 17.53 2.21 -0.62
CA ILE A 131 17.72 3.32 -1.57
C ILE A 131 17.71 4.68 -0.86
N LEU A 132 16.90 4.85 0.19
CA LEU A 132 16.87 6.09 0.98
C LEU A 132 18.09 6.27 1.90
N LEU A 133 18.88 5.22 2.13
CA LEU A 133 20.10 5.26 2.97
C LEU A 133 21.40 5.40 2.17
N LEU A 134 21.33 5.39 0.83
CA LEU A 134 22.44 5.66 -0.09
C LEU A 134 22.43 7.14 -0.51
#